data_AF-A0A078KRT1-F1
#
_entry.id   AF-A0A078KRT1-F1
#
_cell.length_a   1.000
_cell.length_b   1.000
_cell.length_c   1.000
_cell.angle_alpha   90.00
_cell.angle_beta   90.00
_cell.angle_gamma   90.00
#
_symmetry.space_group_name_H-M   'P 1'
#
loop_
_entity.id
_entity.type
_entity.pdbx_description
1 polymer ?
#
loop_
_entity_poly.entity_id
_entity_poly.type
_entity_poly.pdbx_seq_one_letter_code
_entity_poly.pdbx_strand_id
1 'polypeptide(L)'
;MKRSKFTDSQILSILKQAEGGTPVSELCREHVISAATFYKWRAKFGGMDKNQIRLVFIQPGNPQQNAYIERYNRTVRYDWLSQYLFESIAEVQLHATQWLWTYNNERPNTAIGGIPPRQKLALVA
;
A
#
# COMPACT_ATOMS: atom_id res chain seq x y z
N MET A 1 -18.92 -5.61 20.66
CA MET A 1 -19.58 -4.67 19.73
C MET A 1 -20.55 -5.43 18.85
N LYS A 2 -21.78 -4.93 18.65
CA LYS A 2 -22.70 -5.50 17.64
C LYS A 2 -22.05 -5.38 16.25
N ARG A 3 -22.07 -6.47 15.48
CA ARG A 3 -21.61 -6.45 14.09
C ARG A 3 -22.53 -5.53 13.26
N SER A 4 -21.92 -4.72 12.40
CA SER A 4 -22.66 -3.90 11.43
C SER A 4 -23.49 -4.80 10.52
N LYS A 5 -24.67 -4.32 10.09
CA LYS A 5 -25.46 -4.98 9.03
C LYS A 5 -24.78 -4.87 7.64
N PHE A 6 -23.80 -3.99 7.51
CA PHE A 6 -23.06 -3.74 6.28
C PHE A 6 -21.67 -4.38 6.36
N THR A 7 -21.24 -5.00 5.26
CA THR A 7 -19.86 -5.43 5.09
C THR A 7 -18.94 -4.23 4.85
N ASP A 8 -17.64 -4.37 5.11
CA ASP A 8 -16.69 -3.29 4.87
C ASP A 8 -16.67 -2.86 3.39
N SER A 9 -16.82 -3.80 2.45
CA SER A 9 -16.93 -3.51 1.01
C SER A 9 -18.19 -2.68 0.68
N GLN A 10 -19.33 -2.98 1.30
CA GLN A 10 -20.55 -2.19 1.14
C GLN A 10 -20.36 -0.78 1.69
N ILE A 11 -19.76 -0.64 2.88
CA ILE A 11 -19.46 0.67 3.48
C ILE A 11 -18.56 1.49 2.54
N LEU A 12 -17.50 0.89 2.00
CA LEU A 12 -16.57 1.55 1.08
C LEU A 12 -17.25 1.98 -0.23
N SER A 13 -18.14 1.16 -0.79
CA SER A 13 -18.92 1.52 -1.98
C SER A 13 -19.79 2.76 -1.73
N ILE A 14 -20.46 2.82 -0.57
CA ILE A 14 -21.31 3.97 -0.18
C ILE A 14 -20.45 5.23 -0.01
N LEU A 15 -19.29 5.13 0.65
CA LEU A 15 -18.38 6.26 0.81
C LEU A 15 -17.86 6.77 -0.53
N LYS A 16 -17.57 5.87 -1.47
CA LYS A 16 -17.10 6.22 -2.82
C LYS A 16 -18.16 6.96 -3.64
N GLN A 17 -19.45 6.63 -3.47
CA GLN A 17 -20.54 7.39 -4.10
C GLN A 17 -20.58 8.84 -3.59
N ALA A 18 -20.37 9.05 -2.29
CA ALA A 18 -20.27 10.39 -1.73
C ALA A 18 -19.05 11.17 -2.26
N GLU A 19 -17.90 10.50 -2.41
CA GLU A 19 -16.71 11.08 -3.06
C GLU A 19 -16.96 11.41 -4.55
N GLY A 20 -17.82 10.63 -5.21
CA GLY A 20 -18.28 10.85 -6.58
C GLY A 20 -19.36 11.94 -6.72
N GLY A 21 -19.76 12.60 -5.63
CA GLY A 21 -20.68 13.73 -5.64
C GLY A 21 -22.11 13.45 -5.19
N THR A 22 -22.47 12.20 -4.87
CA THR A 22 -23.81 11.90 -4.33
C THR A 22 -24.00 12.55 -2.96
N PRO A 23 -25.09 13.31 -2.73
CA PRO A 23 -25.35 13.94 -1.44
C PRO A 23 -25.43 12.93 -0.29
N VAL A 24 -24.76 13.22 0.83
CA VAL A 24 -24.76 12.35 2.03
C VAL A 24 -26.17 12.10 2.57
N SER A 25 -27.06 13.10 2.48
CA SER A 25 -28.46 12.99 2.90
C SER A 25 -29.23 11.95 2.09
N GLU A 26 -28.96 11.85 0.80
CA GLU A 26 -29.57 10.86 -0.10
C GLU A 26 -29.09 9.45 0.24
N LEU A 27 -27.78 9.27 0.37
CA LEU A 27 -27.18 7.99 0.76
C LEU A 27 -27.66 7.51 2.14
N CYS A 28 -27.85 8.44 3.07
CA CYS A 28 -28.40 8.12 4.39
C CYS A 28 -29.85 7.62 4.31
N ARG A 29 -30.68 8.23 3.46
CA ARG A 29 -32.07 7.82 3.23
C ARG A 29 -32.14 6.46 2.51
N GLU A 30 -31.36 6.28 1.46
CA GLU A 30 -31.35 5.07 0.64
C GLU A 30 -30.88 3.85 1.42
N HIS A 31 -29.78 3.97 2.17
CA HIS A 31 -29.23 2.87 2.96
C HIS A 31 -29.78 2.78 4.37
N VAL A 32 -30.74 3.64 4.74
CA VAL A 32 -31.39 3.67 6.06
C VAL A 32 -30.34 3.75 7.19
N ILE A 33 -29.44 4.72 7.08
CA ILE A 33 -28.41 5.02 8.06
C ILE A 33 -28.49 6.48 8.51
N SER A 34 -28.07 6.77 9.74
CA SER A 34 -27.97 8.15 10.21
C SER A 34 -26.70 8.82 9.66
N ALA A 35 -26.74 10.15 9.53
CA ALA A 35 -25.56 10.94 9.19
C ALA A 35 -24.39 10.67 10.16
N ALA A 36 -24.67 10.50 11.45
CA ALA A 36 -23.66 10.13 12.44
C ALA A 36 -22.97 8.80 12.12
N THR A 37 -23.72 7.79 11.66
CA THR A 37 -23.14 6.51 11.21
C THR A 37 -22.27 6.71 9.96
N PHE A 38 -22.75 7.48 8.99
CA PHE A 38 -21.99 7.80 7.78
C PHE A 38 -20.64 8.45 8.11
N TYR A 39 -20.62 9.49 8.95
CA TYR A 39 -19.37 10.18 9.30
C TYR A 39 -18.43 9.31 10.15
N LYS A 40 -18.97 8.42 11.00
CA LYS A 40 -18.15 7.40 11.70
C LYS A 40 -17.49 6.45 10.70
N TRP A 41 -18.21 6.01 9.67
CA TRP A 41 -17.64 5.20 8.60
C TRP A 41 -16.61 5.97 7.79
N ARG A 42 -16.89 7.23 7.43
CA ARG A 42 -15.94 8.08 6.70
C ARG A 42 -14.64 8.31 7.47
N ALA A 43 -14.70 8.51 8.78
CA ALA A 43 -13.51 8.63 9.61
C ALA A 43 -12.69 7.33 9.65
N LYS A 44 -13.36 6.18 9.72
CA LYS A 44 -12.71 4.87 9.80
C LYS A 44 -12.16 4.37 8.46
N PHE A 45 -12.93 4.52 7.39
CA PHE A 45 -12.72 3.87 6.10
C PHE A 45 -12.51 4.85 4.93
N GLY A 46 -12.66 6.15 5.16
CA GLY A 46 -12.48 7.16 4.11
C GLY A 46 -11.10 7.07 3.46
N GLY A 47 -11.07 7.20 2.13
CA GLY A 47 -9.86 7.08 1.31
C GLY A 47 -9.26 5.68 1.23
N MET A 48 -9.94 4.63 1.72
CA MET A 48 -9.52 3.24 1.56
C MET A 48 -10.14 2.61 0.31
N ASP A 49 -9.45 1.64 -0.29
CA ASP A 49 -10.00 0.78 -1.34
C ASP A 49 -10.77 -0.42 -0.75
N LYS A 50 -11.32 -1.29 -1.62
CA LYS A 50 -12.05 -2.51 -1.24
C LYS A 50 -11.22 -3.50 -0.38
N ASN A 51 -9.90 -3.39 -0.42
CA ASN A 51 -8.96 -4.20 0.36
C ASN A 51 -8.55 -3.50 1.66
N GLN A 52 -9.21 -2.38 2.01
CA GLN A 52 -8.91 -1.55 3.18
C GLN A 52 -7.54 -0.88 3.12
N ILE A 53 -7.01 -0.68 1.92
CA ILE A 53 -5.74 0.00 1.68
C ILE A 53 -6.00 1.47 1.42
N ARG A 54 -5.41 2.35 2.23
CA ARG A 54 -5.44 3.80 2.01
C ARG A 54 -4.29 4.24 1.11
N LEU A 55 -4.60 4.96 0.04
CA LEU A 55 -3.58 5.64 -0.77
C LEU A 55 -3.12 6.92 -0.05
N VAL A 56 -1.82 7.02 0.22
CA VAL A 56 -1.20 8.21 0.80
C VAL A 56 -0.18 8.73 -0.20
N PHE A 57 -0.41 9.96 -0.69
CA PHE A 57 0.50 10.63 -1.62
C PHE A 57 1.54 11.46 -0.86
N ILE A 58 2.73 11.52 -1.43
CA ILE A 58 3.78 12.42 -0.96
C ILE A 58 3.32 13.88 -1.10
N GLN A 59 3.65 14.69 -0.11
CA GLN A 59 3.35 16.11 -0.13
C GLN A 59 4.33 16.83 -1.07
N PRO A 60 3.85 17.75 -1.93
CA PRO A 60 4.72 18.57 -2.75
C PRO A 60 5.78 19.28 -1.91
N GLY A 61 7.04 19.24 -2.36
CA GLY A 61 8.17 19.84 -1.65
C GLY A 61 8.69 19.04 -0.44
N ASN A 62 8.18 17.82 -0.19
CA ASN A 62 8.66 16.97 0.92
C ASN A 62 9.28 15.65 0.42
N PRO A 63 10.47 15.68 -0.21
CA PRO A 63 11.11 14.49 -0.78
C PRO A 63 11.47 13.43 0.27
N GLN A 64 11.65 13.83 1.53
CA GLN A 64 12.00 12.92 2.62
C GLN A 64 10.92 11.84 2.87
N GLN A 65 9.66 12.12 2.53
CA GLN A 65 8.57 11.15 2.62
C GLN A 65 8.77 9.94 1.69
N ASN A 66 9.61 10.05 0.65
CA ASN A 66 9.93 8.96 -0.27
C ASN A 66 11.32 8.34 -0.05
N ALA A 67 12.07 8.78 0.96
CA ALA A 67 13.51 8.47 1.08
C ALA A 67 13.83 6.97 1.11
N TYR A 68 12.98 6.14 1.71
CA TYR A 68 13.17 4.69 1.74
C TYR A 68 13.06 4.06 0.35
N ILE A 69 12.07 4.49 -0.44
CA ILE A 69 11.87 4.01 -1.81
C ILE A 69 12.98 4.50 -2.72
N GLU A 70 13.40 5.77 -2.59
CA GLU A 70 14.54 6.29 -3.35
C GLU A 70 15.83 5.51 -3.06
N ARG A 71 16.09 5.20 -1.77
CA ARG A 71 17.24 4.37 -1.38
C ARG A 71 17.14 2.96 -1.97
N TYR A 72 15.95 2.35 -1.94
CA TYR A 72 15.73 1.05 -2.55
C TYR A 72 15.97 1.07 -4.08
N ASN A 73 15.40 2.06 -4.78
CA ASN A 73 15.57 2.22 -6.24
C ASN A 73 17.04 2.42 -6.62
N ARG A 74 17.80 3.15 -5.79
CA ARG A 74 19.25 3.27 -5.95
C ARG A 74 19.94 1.90 -5.87
N THR A 75 19.58 1.09 -4.88
CA THR A 75 20.12 -0.27 -4.71
C THR A 75 19.74 -1.19 -5.88
N VAL A 76 18.48 -1.19 -6.32
CA VAL A 76 18.02 -1.91 -7.53
C VAL A 76 18.86 -1.52 -8.75
N ARG A 77 19.10 -0.21 -8.94
CA ARG A 77 19.87 0.28 -10.09
C ARG A 77 21.31 -0.22 -10.06
N TYR A 78 22.02 0.01 -8.96
CA TYR A 78 23.46 -0.27 -8.91
C TYR A 78 23.77 -1.75 -8.67
N ASP A 79 23.02 -2.45 -7.82
CA ASP A 79 23.32 -3.85 -7.47
C ASP A 79 22.77 -4.82 -8.51
N TRP A 80 21.79 -4.42 -9.35
CA TRP A 80 21.18 -5.30 -10.35
C TRP A 80 21.18 -4.70 -11.76
N LEU A 81 20.40 -3.64 -12.02
CA LEU A 81 20.13 -3.20 -13.39
C LEU A 81 21.38 -2.79 -14.16
N SER A 82 22.36 -2.16 -13.50
CA SER A 82 23.60 -1.71 -14.14
C SER A 82 24.67 -2.81 -14.27
N GLN A 83 24.42 -4.02 -13.77
CA GLN A 83 25.38 -5.13 -13.83
C GLN A 83 25.26 -5.97 -15.10
N TYR A 84 24.19 -5.81 -15.88
CA TYR A 84 23.87 -6.65 -17.02
C TYR A 84 23.44 -5.80 -18.23
N LEU A 85 23.76 -6.29 -19.42
CA LEU A 85 23.10 -5.87 -20.66
C LEU A 85 22.11 -6.97 -21.01
N PHE A 86 20.84 -6.62 -21.14
CA PHE A 86 19.78 -7.59 -21.39
C PHE A 86 19.39 -7.61 -22.87
N GLU A 87 19.12 -8.80 -23.38
CA GLU A 87 18.69 -9.04 -24.76
C GLU A 87 17.18 -9.28 -24.85
N SER A 88 16.51 -9.58 -23.73
CA SER A 88 15.06 -9.82 -23.71
C SER A 88 14.40 -9.48 -22.37
N ILE A 89 13.07 -9.27 -22.40
CA ILE A 89 12.27 -9.08 -21.17
C ILE A 89 12.29 -10.33 -20.29
N ALA A 90 12.32 -11.53 -20.89
CA ALA A 90 12.37 -12.79 -20.15
C ALA A 90 13.67 -12.87 -19.32
N GLU A 91 14.79 -12.43 -19.88
CA GLU A 91 16.07 -12.35 -19.17
C GLU A 91 16.00 -11.32 -18.03
N VAL A 92 15.48 -10.11 -18.28
CA VAL A 92 15.28 -9.10 -17.22
C VAL A 92 14.47 -9.69 -16.06
N GLN A 93 13.38 -10.40 -16.34
CA GLN A 93 12.53 -11.01 -15.31
C GLN A 93 13.24 -12.12 -14.53
N LEU A 94 14.05 -12.95 -15.20
CA LEU A 94 14.84 -13.99 -14.55
C LEU A 94 15.85 -13.38 -13.56
N HIS A 95 16.64 -12.41 -14.03
CA HIS A 95 17.62 -11.72 -13.19
C HIS A 95 16.95 -10.94 -12.06
N ALA A 96 15.80 -10.30 -12.31
CA ALA A 96 15.00 -9.62 -11.28
C ALA A 96 14.59 -10.60 -10.17
N THR A 97 14.11 -11.78 -10.55
CA THR A 97 13.62 -12.81 -9.62
C THR A 97 14.75 -13.34 -8.75
N GLN A 98 15.90 -13.66 -9.37
CA GLN A 98 17.10 -14.13 -8.66
C GLN A 98 17.63 -13.05 -7.70
N TRP A 99 17.78 -11.82 -8.19
CA TRP A 99 18.27 -10.71 -7.37
C TRP A 99 17.32 -10.41 -6.20
N LEU A 100 16.01 -10.40 -6.43
CA LEU A 100 15.03 -10.17 -5.37
C LEU A 100 15.06 -11.27 -4.31
N TRP A 101 15.30 -12.52 -4.71
CA TRP A 101 15.49 -13.61 -3.76
C TRP A 101 16.73 -13.37 -2.89
N THR A 102 17.89 -13.08 -3.48
CA THR A 102 19.12 -12.77 -2.73
C THR A 102 18.95 -11.52 -1.85
N TYR A 103 18.33 -10.46 -2.36
CA TYR A 103 18.06 -9.23 -1.61
C TYR A 103 17.25 -9.50 -0.34
N ASN A 104 16.23 -10.35 -0.42
CA ASN A 104 15.35 -10.64 0.72
C ASN A 104 15.91 -11.71 1.66
N ASN A 105 16.65 -12.70 1.16
CA ASN A 105 17.05 -13.88 1.92
C ASN A 105 18.49 -13.84 2.42
N GLU A 106 19.39 -13.15 1.72
CA GLU A 106 20.84 -13.23 1.97
C GLU A 106 21.46 -11.87 2.25
N ARG A 107 21.01 -10.81 1.59
CA ARG A 107 21.63 -9.48 1.67
C ARG A 107 21.50 -8.87 3.07
N PRO A 108 22.60 -8.58 3.77
CA PRO A 108 22.58 -7.83 5.03
C PRO A 108 22.01 -6.42 4.85
N ASN A 109 21.12 -5.98 5.74
CA ASN A 109 20.59 -4.61 5.72
C ASN A 109 20.89 -3.89 7.04
N THR A 110 21.75 -2.87 6.95
CA THR A 110 22.21 -2.09 8.11
C THR A 110 21.10 -1.34 8.84
N ALA A 111 20.03 -0.93 8.15
CA ALA A 111 18.90 -0.24 8.79
C ALA A 111 18.10 -1.16 9.74
N ILE A 112 18.25 -2.47 9.62
CA ILE A 112 17.55 -3.48 10.44
C ILE A 112 18.51 -4.34 11.25
N GLY A 113 19.71 -3.83 11.56
CA GLY A 113 20.69 -4.55 12.40
C GLY A 113 21.55 -5.55 11.65
N GLY A 114 21.68 -5.41 10.32
CA GLY A 114 22.56 -6.25 9.51
C GLY A 114 21.98 -7.62 9.14
N ILE A 115 20.73 -7.90 9.49
CA ILE A 115 20.06 -9.14 9.08
C ILE A 115 19.39 -9.01 7.70
N PRO A 116 19.09 -10.12 7.01
CA PRO A 116 18.28 -10.11 5.80
C PRO A 116 16.84 -9.63 6.05
N PRO A 117 16.20 -8.93 5.09
CA PRO A 117 14.83 -8.46 5.21
C PRO A 117 13.81 -9.54 5.61
N ARG A 118 13.93 -10.75 5.05
CA ARG A 118 13.02 -11.87 5.37
C ARG A 118 13.15 -12.32 6.83
N GLN A 119 14.35 -12.26 7.40
CA GLN A 119 14.55 -12.56 8.81
C GLN A 119 13.87 -11.52 9.70
N LYS A 120 13.95 -10.23 9.34
CA LYS A 120 13.22 -9.18 10.07
C LYS A 120 11.71 -9.41 10.05
N LEU A 121 11.16 -9.83 8.91
CA LEU A 121 9.74 -10.18 8.80
C LEU A 121 9.37 -11.35 9.72
N ALA A 122 10.17 -12.41 9.75
CA ALA A 122 9.93 -13.58 10.60
C ALA A 122 10.02 -13.28 12.10
N LEU A 123 10.78 -12.27 12.51
CA LEU A 123 10.88 -11.84 13.92
C LEU A 123 9.70 -10.97 14.39
N VAL A 124 8.92 -10.42 13.45
CA VAL A 124 7.78 -9.52 13.74
C VAL A 124 6.44 -10.24 13.61
N ALA A 125 6.43 -11.40 12.97
CA ALA A 125 5.27 -12.29 12.82
C ALA A 125 5.04 -13.13 14.09
#